data_AF-A0A0M4NIE6-F1
#
_entry.id   AF-A0A0M4NIE6-F1
#
_cell.length_a   1.000
_cell.length_b   1.000
_cell.length_c   1.000
_cell.angle_alpha   90.00
_cell.angle_beta   90.00
_cell.angle_gamma   90.00
#
_symmetry.space_group_name_H-M   'P 1'
#
loop_
_entity.id
_entity.type
_entity.pdbx_description
1 polymer ?
#
loop_
_entity_poly.entity_id
_entity_poly.type
_entity_poly.pdbx_seq_one_letter_code
_entity_poly.pdbx_strand_id
1 'polypeptide(L)'
;MNKINAPYKKLKEIIIGKHNGRMEFRDFDKKWFIELNGKRTVIESIGSCFFKEIDTLYKPKNPFPSHSDQFTNELIDDVEDEIIKRFSRNNT
;
A
#
# COMPACT_ATOMS: atom_id res chain seq x y z
N MET A 1 -17.96 -6.02 11.52
CA MET A 1 -17.66 -5.47 10.17
C MET A 1 -16.39 -4.64 10.28
N ASN A 2 -15.24 -5.21 9.88
CA ASN A 2 -13.95 -4.51 9.90
C ASN A 2 -13.95 -3.42 8.83
N LYS A 3 -14.38 -2.21 9.21
CA LYS A 3 -14.25 -1.01 8.39
C LYS A 3 -12.77 -0.67 8.28
N ILE A 4 -12.11 -1.13 7.21
CA ILE A 4 -10.84 -0.55 6.77
C ILE A 4 -11.17 0.89 6.34
N ASN A 5 -11.13 1.83 7.28
CA ASN A 5 -11.26 3.24 6.99
C ASN A 5 -9.87 3.76 6.57
N ALA A 6 -9.72 3.93 5.25
CA ALA A 6 -8.72 4.70 4.46
C ALA A 6 -7.32 5.03 5.05
N PRO A 7 -6.25 4.93 4.25
CA PRO A 7 -6.24 5.23 2.82
C PRO A 7 -5.70 4.06 2.02
N TYR A 8 -6.48 3.00 1.78
CA TYR A 8 -6.02 1.90 0.92
C TYR A 8 -6.95 1.63 -0.26
N LYS A 9 -8.10 2.29 -0.29
CA LYS A 9 -9.11 2.11 -1.34
C LYS A 9 -8.56 2.53 -2.72
N LYS A 10 -7.99 3.73 -2.83
CA LYS A 10 -7.47 4.25 -4.11
C LYS A 10 -6.32 3.38 -4.64
N LEU A 11 -5.39 3.00 -3.78
CA LEU A 11 -4.31 2.06 -4.14
C LEU A 11 -4.86 0.70 -4.59
N LYS A 12 -5.83 0.15 -3.87
CA LYS A 12 -6.48 -1.12 -4.23
C LYS A 12 -7.19 -1.03 -5.59
N GLU A 13 -7.84 0.09 -5.90
CA GLU A 13 -8.47 0.35 -7.19
C GLU A 13 -7.43 0.37 -8.33
N ILE A 14 -6.25 0.96 -8.12
CA ILE A 14 -5.17 0.96 -9.10
C ILE A 14 -4.63 -0.46 -9.32
N ILE A 15 -4.26 -1.15 -8.24
CA ILE A 15 -3.68 -2.51 -8.31
C ILE A 15 -4.64 -3.46 -9.02
N ILE A 16 -5.92 -3.48 -8.63
CA ILE A 16 -6.91 -4.40 -9.21
C ILE A 16 -7.37 -3.92 -10.59
N GLY A 17 -7.76 -2.66 -10.71
CA GLY A 17 -8.44 -2.13 -11.88
C GLY A 17 -7.52 -1.81 -13.06
N LYS A 18 -6.30 -1.35 -12.80
CA LYS A 18 -5.36 -0.96 -13.87
C LYS A 18 -4.32 -2.04 -14.19
N HIS A 19 -3.88 -2.77 -13.18
CA HIS A 19 -2.80 -3.74 -13.36
C HIS A 19 -3.24 -5.20 -13.21
N ASN A 20 -4.54 -5.47 -13.08
CA ASN A 20 -5.09 -6.82 -12.89
C ASN A 20 -4.40 -7.61 -11.76
N GLY A 21 -3.97 -6.88 -10.72
CA GLY A 21 -3.32 -7.43 -9.53
C GLY A 21 -4.32 -7.81 -8.44
N ARG A 22 -3.80 -8.15 -7.26
CA ARG A 22 -4.60 -8.42 -6.05
C ARG A 22 -4.04 -7.66 -4.86
N MET A 23 -4.93 -7.21 -3.98
CA MET A 23 -4.57 -6.53 -2.74
C MET A 23 -5.54 -6.92 -1.62
N GLU A 24 -5.01 -7.62 -0.62
CA GLU A 24 -5.79 -8.17 0.50
C GLU A 24 -5.15 -7.84 1.84
N PHE A 25 -5.97 -7.45 2.82
CA PHE A 25 -5.55 -7.22 4.18
C PHE A 25 -5.91 -8.42 5.06
N ARG A 26 -4.94 -8.92 5.82
CA ARG A 26 -5.13 -9.95 6.82
C ARG A 26 -5.07 -9.32 8.21
N ASP A 27 -6.20 -9.36 8.90
CA ASP A 27 -6.39 -8.65 10.16
C ASP A 27 -5.65 -9.29 11.34
N PHE A 28 -5.55 -10.63 11.37
CA PHE A 28 -4.94 -11.40 12.47
C PHE A 28 -3.48 -11.02 12.73
N ASP A 29 -2.69 -10.83 11.68
CA ASP A 29 -1.27 -10.50 11.78
C ASP A 29 -0.92 -9.15 11.16
N LYS A 30 -1.95 -8.34 10.86
CA LYS A 30 -1.83 -6.99 10.31
C LYS A 30 -0.87 -6.97 9.12
N LYS A 31 -1.17 -7.76 8.08
CA LYS A 31 -0.37 -7.83 6.85
C LYS A 31 -1.18 -7.47 5.63
N TRP A 32 -0.52 -6.83 4.67
CA TRP A 32 -1.04 -6.66 3.33
C TRP A 32 -0.37 -7.66 2.38
N PHE A 33 -1.20 -8.31 1.57
CA PHE A 33 -0.79 -9.19 0.49
C PHE A 33 -1.06 -8.46 -0.82
N ILE A 34 0.01 -8.18 -1.56
CA ILE A 34 -0.08 -7.54 -2.86
C ILE A 34 0.45 -8.53 -3.90
N GLU A 35 -0.34 -8.81 -4.93
CA GLU A 35 0.07 -9.61 -6.09
C GLU A 35 0.03 -8.72 -7.33
N LEU A 36 1.14 -8.63 -8.05
CA LEU A 36 1.26 -7.81 -9.25
C LEU A 36 2.21 -8.50 -10.23
N ASN A 37 1.77 -8.68 -11.48
CA ASN A 37 2.57 -9.34 -12.54
C ASN A 37 3.17 -10.70 -12.10
N GLY A 38 2.41 -11.50 -11.36
CA GLY A 38 2.83 -12.81 -10.85
C GLY A 38 3.79 -12.76 -9.64
N LYS A 39 4.21 -11.58 -9.19
CA LYS A 39 4.98 -11.41 -7.96
C LYS A 39 4.05 -11.19 -6.78
N ARG A 40 4.30 -11.91 -5.69
CA ARG A 40 3.60 -11.74 -4.41
C ARG A 40 4.50 -11.03 -3.40
N THR A 41 4.07 -9.87 -2.94
CA THR A 41 4.71 -9.08 -1.89
C THR A 41 3.86 -9.14 -0.62
N VAL A 42 4.51 -9.41 0.51
CA VAL A 42 3.90 -9.35 1.84
C VAL A 42 4.45 -8.14 2.55
N ILE A 43 3.57 -7.24 2.99
CA ILE A 43 3.93 -6.01 3.68
C ILE A 43 3.43 -6.13 5.11
N GLU A 44 4.38 -6.04 6.03
CA GLU A 44 4.14 -6.15 7.47
C GLU A 44 4.18 -4.76 8.09
N SER A 45 3.42 -4.58 9.17
CA SER A 45 3.50 -3.35 9.94
C SER A 45 4.80 -3.32 10.73
N ILE A 46 5.50 -2.18 10.73
CA ILE A 46 6.69 -1.96 11.57
C ILE A 46 6.34 -1.50 13.01
N GLY A 47 5.22 -1.99 13.53
CA GLY A 47 4.59 -1.50 14.76
C GLY A 47 3.59 -0.37 14.46
N SER A 48 2.58 -0.24 15.32
CA SER A 48 1.58 0.83 15.27
C SER A 48 0.78 0.97 13.97
N CYS A 49 0.54 -0.15 13.26
CA CYS A 49 -0.20 -0.18 11.99
C CYS A 49 0.38 0.75 10.91
N PHE A 50 1.69 1.02 10.97
CA PHE A 50 2.43 1.72 9.93
C PHE A 50 3.02 0.71 8.94
N PHE A 51 2.68 0.85 7.66
CA PHE A 51 3.06 0.03 6.53
C PHE A 51 3.89 0.86 5.56
N LYS A 52 5.18 1.02 5.84
CA LYS A 52 6.08 1.93 5.10
C LYS A 52 5.93 1.83 3.57
N GLU A 53 5.92 0.62 3.02
CA GLU A 53 5.80 0.36 1.58
C GLU A 53 4.46 0.82 0.96
N ILE A 54 3.40 0.94 1.76
CA ILE A 54 2.06 1.33 1.33
C ILE A 54 1.77 2.79 1.69
N ASP A 55 1.99 3.18 2.95
CA ASP A 55 1.59 4.48 3.45
C ASP A 55 2.37 5.60 2.75
N THR A 56 3.63 5.36 2.38
CA THR A 56 4.44 6.32 1.60
C THR A 56 4.01 6.49 0.14
N LEU A 57 3.01 5.73 -0.33
CA LEU A 57 2.33 6.00 -1.61
C LEU A 57 1.27 7.11 -1.49
N TYR A 58 1.03 7.62 -0.28
CA TYR A 58 0.11 8.71 0.00
C TYR A 58 0.86 10.00 0.37
N LYS A 59 0.23 11.15 0.11
CA LYS A 59 0.79 12.45 0.47
C LYS A 59 0.83 12.58 1.99
N PRO A 60 1.99 12.90 2.59
CA PRO A 60 2.11 13.01 4.04
C PRO A 60 1.47 14.32 4.54
N LYS A 61 0.93 14.31 5.77
CA LYS A 61 0.38 15.49 6.46
C LYS A 61 1.47 16.31 7.15
N ASN A 62 2.64 15.72 7.39
CA ASN A 62 3.78 16.36 8.04
C ASN A 62 5.10 15.86 7.40
N PRO A 63 6.24 16.55 7.60
CA PRO A 63 7.50 16.21 6.92
C PRO A 63 8.12 14.85 7.31
N PHE A 64 7.78 14.30 8.48
CA PHE A 64 8.42 13.10 9.03
C PHE A 64 7.37 12.13 9.61
N PRO A 65 6.54 11.50 8.76
CA PRO A 65 5.49 10.62 9.21
C PRO A 65 6.06 9.30 9.77
N SER A 66 5.61 8.91 10.95
CA SER A 66 5.92 7.66 11.65
C SER A 66 4.70 6.76 11.85
N HIS A 67 3.50 7.22 11.47
CA HIS A 67 2.23 6.48 11.59
C HIS A 67 1.35 6.63 10.35
N SER A 68 0.46 5.65 10.11
CA SER A 68 -0.43 5.63 8.94
C SER A 68 -1.47 6.76 8.94
N ASP A 69 -1.91 7.23 10.11
CA ASP A 69 -2.84 8.36 10.25
C ASP A 69 -2.22 9.72 9.90
N GLN A 70 -0.89 9.79 9.78
CA GLN A 70 -0.14 10.96 9.37
C GLN A 70 -0.05 11.11 7.84
N PHE A 71 -0.72 10.24 7.08
CA PHE A 71 -0.88 10.36 5.64
C PHE A 71 -2.30 10.81 5.28
N THR A 72 -2.43 11.52 4.17
CA THR A 72 -3.72 11.91 3.60
C THR A 72 -4.34 10.74 2.82
N ASN A 73 -5.58 10.90 2.38
CA ASN A 73 -6.21 9.97 1.42
C ASN A 73 -5.94 10.38 -0.05
N GLU A 74 -4.84 11.09 -0.30
CA GLU A 74 -4.37 11.45 -1.64
C GLU A 74 -3.10 10.67 -1.96
N LEU A 75 -3.04 10.08 -3.16
CA LEU A 75 -1.84 9.41 -3.63
C LEU A 75 -0.80 10.44 -4.07
N ILE A 76 0.47 10.07 -4.03
CA ILE A 76 1.55 10.83 -4.66
C ILE A 76 1.37 10.85 -6.19
N ASP A 77 1.94 11.84 -6.87
CA ASP A 77 1.67 12.08 -8.29
C ASP A 77 2.24 10.96 -9.20
N ASP A 78 3.31 10.29 -8.77
CA ASP A 78 4.01 9.18 -9.45
C ASP A 78 3.65 7.78 -8.89
N VAL A 79 2.47 7.65 -8.27
CA VAL A 79 2.06 6.44 -7.55
C VAL A 79 2.11 5.16 -8.42
N GLU A 80 1.72 5.22 -9.69
CA GLU A 80 1.69 4.03 -10.56
C GLU A 80 3.09 3.49 -10.84
N ASP A 81 4.05 4.38 -11.08
CA ASP A 81 5.45 4.01 -11.28
C ASP A 81 6.04 3.39 -10.00
N GLU A 82 5.73 3.97 -8.84
CA GLU A 82 6.17 3.44 -7.55
C GLU A 82 5.52 2.09 -7.21
N ILE A 83 4.25 1.86 -7.57
CA ILE A 83 3.57 0.56 -7.45
C ILE A 83 4.31 -0.51 -8.28
N ILE A 84 4.61 -0.22 -9.55
CA ILE A 84 5.31 -1.16 -10.43
C ILE A 84 6.72 -1.44 -9.89
N LYS A 85 7.44 -0.40 -9.48
CA LYS A 85 8.79 -0.52 -8.95
C LYS A 85 8.85 -1.37 -7.68
N ARG A 86 7.93 -1.19 -6.74
CA ARG A 86 7.91 -1.91 -5.46
C ARG A 86 7.35 -3.33 -5.61
N PHE A 87 6.28 -3.50 -6.37
CA PHE A 87 5.48 -4.72 -6.36
C PHE A 87 5.61 -5.58 -7.62
N SER A 88 6.20 -5.08 -8.71
CA SER A 88 6.34 -5.84 -9.97
C SER A 88 7.78 -6.19 -10.38
N ARG A 89 8.83 -5.51 -9.89
CA ARG A 89 10.19 -5.81 -10.35
C ARG A 89 10.71 -7.14 -9.78
N ASN A 90 11.16 -8.02 -10.67
CA ASN A 90 12.15 -9.05 -10.34
C ASN A 90 13.48 -8.33 -10.12
N ASN A 91 14.13 -8.56 -8.98
CA ASN A 91 15.54 -8.22 -8.86
C ASN A 91 16.28 -9.20 -9.78
N THR A 92 16.60 -8.76 -11.01
CA THR A 92 17.77 -9.27 -11.74
C THR A 92 19.02 -8.98 -10.95
#